data_AF-A0A846C8G6-F1
#
_entry.id   AF-A0A846C8G6-F1
#
_cell.length_a   1.000
_cell.length_b   1.000
_cell.length_c   1.000
_cell.angle_alpha   90.00
_cell.angle_beta   90.00
_cell.angle_gamma   90.00
#
_symmetry.space_group_name_H-M   'P 1'
#
loop_
_entity.id
_entity.type
_entity.pdbx_description
1 polymer ?
#
loop_
_entity_poly.entity_id
_entity_poly.type
_entity_poly.pdbx_seq_one_letter_code
_entity_poly.pdbx_strand_id
1 'polypeptide(L)'
;MDTTEQKSDNSSTTEAQLQVAKVIETLQQDLPTLFKQDISYQIYTKDIYFQDPISRFRGKFNYRIIFWTLRFHAGLFFTEIYFDVHKVYQPAQDTIKVDWTVR
;
A
#
# COMPACT_ATOMS: atom_id res chain seq x y z
N MET A 1 -1.57 45.64 -20.93
CA MET A 1 -2.21 45.36 -19.63
C MET A 1 -2.56 43.89 -19.62
N ASP A 2 -2.16 43.24 -18.53
CA ASP A 2 -1.96 41.81 -18.34
C ASP A 2 -3.16 40.91 -18.68
N THR A 3 -2.87 39.76 -19.28
CA THR A 3 -3.62 38.52 -18.98
C THR A 3 -2.71 37.32 -19.26
N THR A 4 -1.84 37.01 -18.30
CA THR A 4 -1.13 35.73 -18.24
C THR A 4 -1.59 34.98 -16.99
N GLU A 5 -1.63 33.65 -17.11
CA GLU A 5 -1.66 32.64 -16.03
C GLU A 5 -3.02 32.20 -15.44
N GLN A 6 -3.68 31.29 -16.15
CA GLN A 6 -4.45 30.18 -15.56
C GLN A 6 -4.13 28.88 -16.33
N LYS A 7 -3.00 28.23 -16.04
CA LYS A 7 -2.70 26.87 -16.56
C LYS A 7 -1.90 25.97 -15.60
N SER A 8 -1.53 26.42 -14.41
CA SER A 8 -0.62 25.68 -13.52
C SER A 8 -1.29 24.69 -12.54
N ASP A 9 -2.56 24.88 -12.17
CA ASP A 9 -3.17 24.09 -11.06
C ASP A 9 -3.84 22.76 -11.47
N ASN A 10 -4.19 22.58 -12.74
CA ASN A 10 -4.95 21.39 -13.15
C ASN A 10 -4.06 20.16 -13.44
N SER A 11 -2.77 20.38 -13.75
CA SER A 11 -1.81 19.30 -14.03
C SER A 11 -1.41 18.54 -12.76
N SER A 12 -1.07 19.27 -11.69
CA SER A 12 -0.62 18.72 -10.41
C SER A 12 -1.71 17.89 -9.72
N THR A 13 -2.96 18.38 -9.77
CA THR A 13 -4.12 17.66 -9.22
C THR A 13 -4.39 16.36 -9.95
N THR A 14 -4.25 16.36 -11.29
CA THR A 14 -4.45 15.17 -12.12
C THR A 14 -3.36 14.13 -11.87
N GLU A 15 -2.09 14.54 -11.80
CA GLU A 15 -0.96 13.64 -11.51
C GLU A 15 -1.08 12.99 -10.11
N ALA A 16 -1.49 13.76 -9.10
CA ALA A 16 -1.71 13.23 -7.75
C ALA A 16 -2.84 12.19 -7.73
N GLN A 17 -3.94 12.44 -8.42
CA GLN A 17 -5.06 11.48 -8.52
C GLN A 17 -4.64 10.19 -9.24
N LEU A 18 -3.86 10.30 -10.33
CA LEU A 18 -3.31 9.14 -11.04
C LEU A 18 -2.36 8.33 -10.14
N GLN A 19 -1.55 9.00 -9.32
CA GLN A 19 -0.66 8.32 -8.39
C GLN A 19 -1.44 7.56 -7.31
N VAL A 20 -2.48 8.16 -6.74
CA VAL A 20 -3.36 7.48 -5.76
C VAL A 20 -4.04 6.27 -6.40
N ALA A 21 -4.58 6.42 -7.61
CA ALA A 21 -5.23 5.32 -8.32
C ALA A 21 -4.26 4.14 -8.52
N LYS A 22 -3.01 4.42 -8.89
CA LYS A 22 -1.96 3.41 -9.02
C LYS A 22 -1.63 2.72 -7.69
N VAL A 23 -1.60 3.46 -6.58
CA VAL A 23 -1.37 2.86 -5.25
C VAL A 23 -2.53 1.94 -4.88
N ILE A 24 -3.78 2.39 -5.09
CA ILE A 24 -4.97 1.58 -4.83
C ILE A 24 -4.95 0.28 -5.65
N GLU A 25 -4.66 0.37 -6.96
CA GLU A 25 -4.56 -0.78 -7.84
C GLU A 25 -3.48 -1.76 -7.37
N THR A 26 -2.29 -1.25 -7.03
CA THR A 26 -1.18 -2.08 -6.53
C THR A 26 -1.60 -2.82 -5.26
N LEU A 27 -2.24 -2.14 -4.30
CA LEU A 27 -2.71 -2.78 -3.06
C LEU A 27 -3.79 -3.84 -3.31
N GLN A 28 -4.71 -3.59 -4.25
CA GLN A 28 -5.75 -4.54 -4.64
C GLN A 28 -5.19 -5.82 -5.27
N GLN A 29 -4.10 -5.69 -6.04
CA GLN A 29 -3.45 -6.83 -6.70
C GLN A 29 -2.53 -7.59 -5.74
N ASP A 30 -1.74 -6.87 -4.95
CA ASP A 30 -0.66 -7.45 -4.17
C ASP A 30 -1.14 -8.10 -2.87
N LEU A 31 -1.98 -7.41 -2.10
CA LEU A 31 -2.39 -7.87 -0.77
C LEU A 31 -3.08 -9.23 -0.77
N PRO A 32 -3.97 -9.58 -1.72
CA PRO A 32 -4.55 -10.92 -1.79
C PRO A 32 -3.55 -12.05 -2.00
N THR A 33 -2.36 -11.71 -2.51
CA THR A 33 -1.29 -12.66 -2.82
C THR A 33 -0.18 -12.69 -1.79
N LEU A 34 -0.32 -11.93 -0.69
CA LEU A 34 0.69 -11.73 0.36
C LEU A 34 1.29 -13.03 0.92
N PHE A 35 0.46 -14.07 1.12
CA PHE A 35 0.92 -15.37 1.62
C PHE A 35 1.42 -16.32 0.52
N LYS A 36 1.29 -15.94 -0.76
CA LYS A 36 1.63 -16.78 -1.91
C LYS A 36 2.91 -16.30 -2.62
N GLN A 37 3.09 -14.99 -2.72
CA GLN A 37 4.24 -14.37 -3.41
C GLN A 37 4.64 -13.05 -2.74
N ASP A 38 5.76 -12.50 -3.20
CA ASP A 38 6.24 -11.20 -2.73
C ASP A 38 5.40 -10.06 -3.30
N ILE A 39 5.24 -8.97 -2.53
CA ILE A 39 4.46 -7.79 -2.95
C ILE A 39 5.36 -6.73 -3.60
N SER A 40 4.77 -5.82 -4.37
CA SER A 40 5.51 -4.68 -4.91
C SER A 40 5.83 -3.68 -3.81
N TYR A 41 7.11 -3.33 -3.72
CA TYR A 41 7.55 -2.30 -2.80
C TYR A 41 7.57 -0.89 -3.43
N GLN A 42 7.25 -0.74 -4.71
CA GLN A 42 7.47 0.52 -5.43
C GLN A 42 6.62 1.69 -4.92
N ILE A 43 5.43 1.38 -4.37
CA ILE A 43 4.51 2.37 -3.80
C ILE A 43 4.94 2.92 -2.44
N TYR A 44 5.99 2.37 -1.83
CA TYR A 44 6.48 2.78 -0.52
C TYR A 44 7.78 3.60 -0.62
N THR A 45 7.87 4.65 0.19
CA THR A 45 9.10 5.44 0.34
C THR A 45 10.20 4.63 1.01
N LYS A 46 11.46 5.07 0.85
CA LYS A 46 12.61 4.39 1.47
C LYS A 46 12.53 4.39 3.00
N ASP A 47 11.97 5.46 3.56
CA ASP A 47 11.88 5.74 5.00
C ASP A 47 10.52 5.39 5.61
N ILE A 48 9.73 4.54 4.91
CA ILE A 48 8.42 4.06 5.37
C ILE A 48 8.45 3.71 6.85
N TYR A 49 7.43 4.17 7.55
CA TYR A 49 7.21 3.86 8.94
C TYR A 49 6.00 2.94 9.08
N PHE A 50 6.19 1.85 9.81
CA PHE A 50 5.11 0.94 10.16
C PHE A 50 4.90 0.98 11.66
N GLN A 51 3.62 0.98 12.02
CA GLN A 51 3.16 0.95 13.40
C GLN A 51 1.98 0.01 13.52
N ASP A 52 2.13 -0.97 14.38
CA ASP A 52 1.02 -1.74 14.93
C ASP A 52 1.00 -1.57 16.48
N PRO A 53 0.05 -2.18 17.20
CA PRO A 53 -0.01 -2.07 18.66
C PRO A 53 1.20 -2.62 19.43
N ILE A 54 2.01 -3.50 18.81
CA ILE A 54 3.08 -4.27 19.45
C ILE A 54 4.47 -3.79 18.98
N SER A 55 4.59 -3.38 17.72
CA SER A 55 5.84 -3.14 17.00
C SER A 55 5.80 -1.84 16.21
N ARG A 56 6.94 -1.15 16.21
CA ARG A 56 7.21 0.03 15.41
C ARG A 56 8.55 -0.12 14.74
N PHE A 57 8.60 0.04 13.42
CA PHE A 57 9.87 -0.01 12.70
C PHE A 57 9.85 0.94 11.52
N ARG A 58 11.05 1.27 11.04
CA ARG A 58 11.27 2.18 9.93
C ARG A 58 12.13 1.52 8.87
N GLY A 59 11.90 1.89 7.62
CA GLY A 59 12.72 1.51 6.48
C GLY A 59 12.11 0.39 5.65
N LYS A 60 12.23 0.57 4.34
CA LYS A 60 11.68 -0.33 3.32
C LYS A 60 12.19 -1.77 3.42
N PHE A 61 13.44 -1.93 3.83
CA PHE A 61 14.03 -3.27 4.03
C PHE A 61 13.37 -4.02 5.19
N ASN A 62 13.14 -3.35 6.32
CA ASN A 62 12.46 -3.93 7.48
C ASN A 62 11.00 -4.28 7.15
N TYR A 63 10.32 -3.42 6.39
CA TYR A 63 8.98 -3.69 5.87
C TYR A 63 8.93 -4.97 5.03
N ARG A 64 9.90 -5.16 4.12
CA ARG A 64 9.99 -6.39 3.31
C ARG A 64 10.23 -7.64 4.15
N ILE A 65 11.10 -7.57 5.15
CA ILE A 65 11.35 -8.70 6.06
C ILE A 65 10.05 -9.15 6.73
N ILE A 66 9.17 -8.23 7.11
CA ILE A 66 7.94 -8.60 7.82
C ILE A 66 6.96 -9.37 6.95
N PHE A 67 6.72 -8.96 5.70
CA PHE A 67 5.88 -9.78 4.81
C PHE A 67 6.52 -11.13 4.49
N TRP A 68 7.85 -11.15 4.33
CA TRP A 68 8.58 -12.41 4.18
C TRP A 68 8.40 -13.32 5.40
N THR A 69 8.53 -12.79 6.61
CA THR A 69 8.35 -13.51 7.87
C THR A 69 6.91 -14.01 8.01
N LEU A 70 5.91 -13.16 7.76
CA LEU A 70 4.50 -13.53 7.77
C LEU A 70 4.23 -14.67 6.80
N ARG A 71 4.71 -14.57 5.56
CA ARG A 71 4.55 -15.61 4.53
C ARG A 71 5.24 -16.92 4.93
N PHE A 72 6.45 -16.84 5.47
CA PHE A 72 7.19 -18.01 5.94
C PHE A 72 6.46 -18.72 7.08
N HIS A 73 6.01 -17.98 8.10
CA HIS A 73 5.28 -18.55 9.22
C HIS A 73 3.93 -19.11 8.78
N ALA A 74 3.21 -18.39 7.90
CA ALA A 74 1.95 -18.85 7.33
C ALA A 74 2.09 -20.23 6.65
N GLY A 75 3.13 -20.42 5.84
CA GLY A 75 3.41 -21.71 5.20
C GLY A 75 3.84 -22.83 6.15
N LEU A 76 4.28 -22.52 7.38
CA LEU A 76 4.61 -23.52 8.39
C LEU A 76 3.40 -23.95 9.22
N PHE A 77 2.47 -23.02 9.51
CA PHE A 77 1.38 -23.25 10.46
C PHE A 77 0.02 -23.54 9.82
N PHE A 78 -0.19 -23.17 8.55
CA PHE A 78 -1.49 -23.27 7.91
C PHE A 78 -1.41 -24.08 6.61
N THR A 79 -2.35 -25.01 6.43
CA THR A 79 -2.52 -25.73 5.15
C THR A 79 -3.10 -24.82 4.09
N GLU A 80 -4.05 -23.97 4.49
CA GLU A 80 -4.63 -22.93 3.64
C GLU A 80 -4.73 -21.64 4.44
N ILE A 81 -4.32 -20.53 3.83
CA ILE A 81 -4.41 -19.20 4.42
C ILE A 81 -4.55 -18.16 3.31
N TYR A 82 -5.45 -17.21 3.51
CA TYR A 82 -5.79 -16.18 2.54
C TYR A 82 -5.87 -14.82 3.21
N PHE A 83 -5.41 -13.80 2.48
CA PHE A 83 -5.62 -12.41 2.85
C PHE A 83 -6.74 -11.87 1.96
N ASP A 84 -7.97 -11.83 2.45
CA ASP A 84 -9.09 -11.36 1.65
C ASP A 84 -9.23 -9.84 1.79
N VAL A 85 -9.00 -9.14 0.68
CA VAL A 85 -9.25 -7.70 0.58
C VAL A 85 -10.71 -7.46 0.25
N HIS A 86 -11.44 -6.76 1.11
CA HIS A 86 -12.84 -6.41 0.87
C HIS A 86 -12.97 -5.06 0.15
N LYS A 87 -12.15 -4.09 0.56
CA LYS A 87 -12.24 -2.73 0.03
C LYS A 87 -10.89 -2.01 0.13
N VAL A 88 -10.53 -1.29 -0.91
CA VAL A 88 -9.43 -0.32 -0.91
C VAL A 88 -9.98 1.02 -1.35
N TYR A 89 -9.82 2.06 -0.54
CA TYR A 89 -10.41 3.38 -0.79
C TYR A 89 -9.60 4.50 -0.12
N GLN A 90 -9.81 5.72 -0.58
CA GLN A 90 -9.14 6.91 -0.08
C GLN A 90 -10.12 7.76 0.75
N PRO A 91 -10.18 7.62 2.09
CA PRO A 91 -11.06 8.44 2.92
C PRO A 91 -10.59 9.91 3.06
N ALA A 92 -9.32 10.20 2.81
CA ALA A 92 -8.73 11.53 2.90
C ALA A 92 -7.59 11.67 1.88
N GLN A 93 -7.21 12.91 1.54
CA GLN A 93 -6.22 13.20 0.49
C GLN A 93 -4.93 12.38 0.61
N ASP A 94 -4.38 12.25 1.81
CA ASP A 94 -3.10 11.53 2.03
C ASP A 94 -3.29 10.17 2.72
N THR A 95 -4.50 9.61 2.67
CA THR A 95 -4.83 8.38 3.39
C THR A 95 -5.54 7.39 2.49
N ILE A 96 -4.95 6.20 2.34
CA ILE A 96 -5.59 5.04 1.74
C ILE A 96 -5.90 4.03 2.84
N LYS A 97 -7.12 3.51 2.85
CA LYS A 97 -7.59 2.51 3.79
C LYS A 97 -7.91 1.21 3.06
N VAL A 98 -7.51 0.11 3.67
CA VAL A 98 -7.81 -1.26 3.23
C VAL A 98 -8.62 -1.93 4.33
N ASP A 99 -9.82 -2.42 3.99
CA ASP A 99 -10.61 -3.30 4.83
C ASP A 99 -10.33 -4.75 4.38
N TRP A 100 -9.90 -5.61 5.31
CA TRP A 100 -9.43 -6.96 5.01
C TRP A 100 -9.68 -7.93 6.16
N THR A 101 -9.70 -9.23 5.85
CA THR A 101 -9.67 -10.34 6.81
C THR A 101 -8.59 -11.35 6.45
N VAL A 102 -8.16 -12.13 7.44
CA VAL A 102 -7.33 -13.33 7.22
C VAL A 102 -8.15 -14.55 7.60
N ARG A 103 -8.15 -15.57 6.75
CA ARG A 103 -8.84 -16.85 6.97
C ARG A 103 -7.99 -18.04 6.55
#